data_AF-A0A955GVG4-F1
#
_entry.id   AF-A0A955GVG4-F1
#
_cell.length_a   1.000
_cell.length_b   1.000
_cell.length_c   1.000
_cell.angle_alpha   90.00
_cell.angle_beta   90.00
_cell.angle_gamma   90.00
#
_symmetry.space_group_name_H-M   'P 1'
#
loop_
_entity.id
_entity.type
_entity.pdbx_description
1 polymer ?
#
loop_
_entity_poly.entity_id
_entity_poly.type
_entity_poly.pdbx_seq_one_letter_code
_entity_poly.pdbx_strand_id
1 'polypeptide(L)'
;MTKKNQKISAEIKEEIVNKIKHEGISVKEAAGLYAVSDRAIYDWLGNKARGSVSLLEHNRLKRENEQLKQLVGEVTLRLSTQEKRG
;
A
#
# COMPACT_ATOMS: atom_id res chain seq x y z
N MET A 1 -13.22 31.72 13.68
CA MET A 1 -14.06 31.06 12.65
C MET A 1 -13.90 29.56 12.80
N THR A 2 -14.78 28.91 13.57
CA THR A 2 -14.77 27.46 13.80
C THR A 2 -15.17 26.74 12.51
N LYS A 3 -14.25 26.02 11.87
CA LYS A 3 -14.53 25.25 10.65
C LYS A 3 -15.53 24.14 10.99
N LYS A 4 -16.75 24.27 10.45
CA LYS A 4 -17.83 23.27 10.56
C LYS A 4 -17.33 21.96 9.96
N ASN A 5 -17.27 20.90 10.76
CA ASN A 5 -16.87 19.57 10.33
C ASN A 5 -18.01 18.96 9.49
N GLN A 6 -18.05 19.29 8.20
CA GLN A 6 -19.02 18.76 7.24
C GLN A 6 -18.73 17.27 7.04
N LYS A 7 -19.60 16.40 7.57
CA LYS A 7 -19.52 14.96 7.31
C LYS A 7 -20.00 14.71 5.89
N ILE A 8 -19.07 14.35 5.02
CA ILE A 8 -19.35 13.96 3.63
C ILE A 8 -19.65 12.46 3.62
N SER A 9 -20.64 12.05 2.82
CA SER A 9 -20.98 10.63 2.68
C SER A 9 -19.82 9.85 2.07
N ALA A 10 -19.73 8.55 2.38
CA ALA A 10 -18.68 7.69 1.85
C ALA A 10 -18.72 7.65 0.31
N GLU A 11 -19.92 7.62 -0.27
CA GLU A 11 -20.15 7.59 -1.73
C GLU A 11 -19.55 8.81 -2.43
N ILE A 12 -19.82 10.03 -1.94
CA ILE A 12 -19.29 11.27 -2.51
C ILE A 12 -17.76 11.30 -2.39
N LYS A 13 -17.22 10.83 -1.26
CA LYS A 13 -15.77 10.72 -1.07
C LYS A 13 -15.13 9.78 -2.09
N GLU A 14 -15.77 8.66 -2.42
CA GLU A 14 -15.27 7.73 -3.43
C GLU A 14 -15.36 8.29 -4.84
N GLU A 15 -16.45 8.97 -5.17
CA GLU A 15 -16.60 9.69 -6.43
C GLU A 15 -15.48 10.73 -6.61
N ILE A 16 -15.25 11.59 -5.62
CA ILE A 16 -14.19 12.61 -5.64
C ILE A 16 -12.83 11.95 -5.91
N VAL A 17 -12.51 10.86 -5.20
CA VAL A 17 -11.23 10.15 -5.38
C VAL A 17 -11.11 9.53 -6.78
N ASN A 18 -12.18 8.96 -7.32
CA ASN A 18 -12.18 8.38 -8.66
C ASN A 18 -11.96 9.45 -9.73
N LYS A 19 -12.65 10.59 -9.64
CA LYS A 19 -12.47 11.71 -10.58
C LYS A 19 -11.06 12.26 -10.57
N ILE A 20 -10.44 12.37 -9.39
CA ILE A 20 -9.05 12.81 -9.26
C ILE A 20 -8.09 11.78 -9.88
N LYS A 21 -8.32 10.48 -9.69
CA LYS A 21 -7.41 9.43 -10.16
C LYS A 21 -7.55 9.08 -11.65
N HIS A 22 -8.76 9.17 -12.19
CA HIS A 22 -9.09 8.61 -13.50
C HIS A 22 -9.53 9.67 -14.51
N GLU A 23 -10.18 10.75 -14.05
CA GLU A 23 -10.72 11.80 -14.94
C GLU A 23 -9.79 13.03 -15.02
N GLY A 24 -8.68 13.04 -14.28
CA GLY A 24 -7.65 14.08 -14.35
C GLY A 24 -7.99 15.39 -13.64
N ILE A 25 -9.04 15.41 -12.81
CA ILE A 25 -9.43 16.60 -12.04
C ILE A 25 -8.39 16.86 -10.94
N SER A 26 -7.93 18.11 -10.81
CA SER A 26 -7.00 18.48 -9.74
C SER A 26 -7.70 18.51 -8.37
N VAL A 27 -6.93 18.32 -7.30
CA VAL A 27 -7.44 18.42 -5.91
C VAL A 27 -8.10 19.77 -5.65
N LYS A 28 -7.57 20.85 -6.23
CA LYS A 28 -8.08 22.23 -6.07
C LYS A 28 -9.45 22.41 -6.75
N GLU A 29 -9.62 21.84 -7.95
CA GLU A 29 -10.90 21.88 -8.66
C GLU A 29 -11.94 21.04 -7.92
N ALA A 30 -11.58 19.82 -7.49
CA ALA A 30 -12.47 18.98 -6.70
C ALA A 30 -12.87 19.63 -5.36
N ALA A 31 -11.95 20.30 -4.68
CA ALA A 31 -12.25 21.04 -3.46
C ALA A 31 -13.30 22.13 -3.67
N GLY A 32 -13.18 22.88 -4.77
CA GLY A 32 -14.16 23.90 -5.17
C GLY A 32 -15.52 23.32 -5.53
N LEU A 33 -15.56 22.27 -6.35
CA LEU A 33 -16.80 21.65 -6.84
C LEU A 33 -17.62 21.01 -5.72
N TYR A 34 -16.96 20.34 -4.79
CA TYR A 34 -17.63 19.57 -3.73
C TYR A 34 -17.65 20.30 -2.38
N ALA A 35 -17.21 21.56 -2.33
CA ALA A 35 -17.11 22.37 -1.11
C ALA A 35 -16.35 21.67 0.04
N VAL A 36 -15.26 21.00 -0.31
CA VAL A 36 -14.40 20.23 0.61
C VAL A 36 -13.07 20.94 0.73
N SER A 37 -12.44 20.93 1.91
CA SER A 37 -11.07 21.43 2.02
C SER A 37 -10.08 20.53 1.30
N ASP A 38 -9.12 21.12 0.58
CA ASP A 38 -8.00 20.42 -0.06
C ASP A 38 -7.31 19.42 0.89
N ARG A 39 -7.10 19.84 2.15
CA ARG A 39 -6.50 19.01 3.20
C ARG A 39 -7.25 17.69 3.40
N ALA A 40 -8.58 17.72 3.46
CA ALA A 40 -9.39 16.52 3.64
C ALA A 40 -9.28 15.57 2.44
N ILE A 41 -9.21 16.12 1.22
CA ILE A 41 -9.01 15.33 0.00
C ILE A 41 -7.62 14.67 0.02
N TYR A 42 -6.56 15.41 0.39
CA TYR A 42 -5.22 14.83 0.57
C TYR A 42 -5.19 13.75 1.64
N ASP A 43 -5.88 13.93 2.77
CA ASP A 43 -6.00 12.92 3.81
C ASP A 43 -6.68 11.63 3.29
N TRP A 44 -7.66 11.74 2.39
CA TRP A 44 -8.33 10.59 1.78
C TRP A 44 -7.45 9.86 0.76
N LEU A 45 -6.72 10.61 -0.07
CA LEU A 45 -5.77 10.05 -1.02
C LEU A 45 -4.62 9.32 -0.30
N GLY A 46 -4.08 9.92 0.76
CA GLY A 46 -3.03 9.34 1.58
C GLY A 46 -3.48 8.10 2.38
N ASN A 47 -4.75 8.08 2.83
CA ASN A 47 -5.28 6.92 3.55
C ASN A 47 -5.53 5.70 2.64
N LYS A 48 -5.82 5.88 1.34
CA LYS A 48 -5.89 4.76 0.36
C LYS A 48 -4.51 4.39 -0.22
N ALA A 49 -3.48 5.23 -0.10
CA ALA A 49 -2.12 4.92 -0.53
C ALA A 49 -1.41 3.90 0.39
N ARG A 50 -1.98 3.62 1.58
CA ARG A 50 -1.61 2.44 2.35
C ARG A 50 -2.27 1.22 1.71
N GLY A 51 -1.69 0.76 0.60
CA GLY A 51 -1.61 -0.69 0.39
C GLY A 51 -0.87 -1.21 1.62
N SER A 52 -1.63 -1.60 2.65
CA SER A 52 -1.06 -2.16 3.85
C SER A 52 -0.35 -3.42 3.39
N VAL A 53 0.97 -3.38 3.32
CA VAL A 53 1.76 -4.60 3.40
C VAL A 53 1.26 -5.26 4.68
N SER A 54 0.46 -6.30 4.54
CA SER A 54 -0.03 -7.04 5.69
C SER A 54 1.21 -7.49 6.44
N LEU A 55 1.42 -6.98 7.65
CA LEU A 55 2.60 -7.33 8.44
C LEU A 55 2.69 -8.85 8.62
N LEU A 56 1.53 -9.52 8.67
CA LEU A 56 1.41 -10.96 8.68
C LEU A 56 1.92 -11.59 7.38
N GLU A 57 1.52 -11.07 6.22
CA GLU A 57 1.98 -11.56 4.92
C GLU A 57 3.48 -11.34 4.71
N HIS A 58 3.98 -10.16 5.08
CA HIS A 58 5.41 -9.87 5.03
C HIS A 58 6.22 -10.81 5.93
N ASN A 59 5.73 -11.07 7.15
CA ASN A 59 6.40 -12.01 8.07
C ASN A 59 6.33 -13.45 7.59
N ARG A 60 5.23 -13.85 6.93
CA ARG A 60 5.10 -15.15 6.27
C ARG A 60 6.14 -15.31 5.16
N LEU A 61 6.17 -14.37 4.21
CA LEU A 61 7.12 -14.37 3.09
C LEU A 61 8.58 -14.35 3.58
N LYS A 62 8.88 -13.60 4.65
CA LYS A 62 10.21 -13.57 5.26
C LYS A 62 10.63 -14.94 5.78
N ARG A 63 9.75 -15.66 6.47
CA ARG A 63 10.02 -17.01 7.00
C ARG A 63 10.19 -18.03 5.86
N GLU A 64 9.31 -17.98 4.86
CA GLU A 64 9.41 -18.85 3.69
C GLU A 64 10.75 -18.64 2.95
N ASN A 65 11.18 -17.39 2.78
CA ASN A 65 12.48 -17.06 2.18
C ASN A 65 13.67 -17.60 2.99
N GLU A 66 13.61 -17.51 4.33
CA GLU A 66 14.66 -18.00 5.22
C GLU A 66 14.78 -19.53 5.16
N GLN A 67 13.66 -20.26 5.16
CA GLN A 67 13.64 -21.72 5.01
C GLN A 67 14.21 -22.16 3.66
N LEU A 68 13.86 -21.47 2.58
CA LEU A 68 14.41 -21.75 1.25
C LEU A 68 15.93 -21.57 1.21
N LYS A 69 16.45 -20.49 1.83
CA LYS A 69 17.90 -20.25 1.91
C LYS A 69 18.62 -21.34 2.70
N GLN A 70 18.04 -21.82 3.79
CA GLN A 70 18.60 -22.92 4.57
C GLN A 70 18.68 -24.21 3.74
N LEU A 71 17.60 -24.56 3.04
CA LEU A 71 17.55 -25.73 2.17
C LEU A 71 18.62 -25.65 1.06
N VAL A 72 18.70 -24.50 0.39
CA VAL A 72 19.71 -24.26 -0.65
C VAL A 72 21.12 -24.38 -0.09
N GLY A 73 21.38 -23.82 1.09
CA GLY A 73 22.67 -23.94 1.77
C GLY A 73 23.03 -25.39 2.07
N GLU A 74 22.09 -26.17 2.59
CA GLU A 74 22.31 -27.59 2.89
C GLU A 74 22.60 -28.42 1.63
N VAL A 75 21.81 -28.22 0.56
CA VAL A 75 22.02 -28.90 -0.73
C VAL A 75 23.38 -28.53 -1.32
N THR A 76 23.76 -27.25 -1.26
CA THR A 76 25.05 -26.76 -1.77
C THR A 76 26.22 -27.37 -1.00
N LEU A 77 26.11 -27.45 0.33
CA LEU A 77 27.11 -28.10 1.18
C LEU A 77 27.26 -29.58 0.81
N ARG A 78 26.16 -30.32 0.71
CA ARG A 78 26.18 -31.74 0.33
C ARG A 78 26.86 -31.95 -1.03
N LEU A 79 26.50 -31.16 -2.04
CA LEU A 79 27.10 -31.23 -3.38
C LEU A 79 28.62 -30.98 -3.30
N SER A 80 29.06 -29.92 -2.64
CA SER A 80 30.49 -29.59 -2.52
C SER A 80 31.29 -30.66 -1.74
N THR A 81 30.67 -31.33 -0.76
CA THR A 81 31.32 -32.43 -0.02
C THR A 81 31.38 -33.72 -0.83
N GLN A 82 30.43 -33.95 -1.75
CA GLN A 82 30.47 -35.07 -2.68
C GLN A 82 31.55 -34.87 -3.74
N GLU A 83 31.65 -33.66 -4.31
CA GLU A 83 32.70 -33.30 -5.28
C GLU A 83 34.12 -33.42 -4.71
N LYS A 84 34.32 -33.14 -3.42
CA LYS A 84 35.65 -33.26 -2.78
C LYS A 84 36.04 -34.70 -2.42
N ARG A 85 35.10 -35.66 -2.50
CA ARG A 85 35.32 -37.07 -2.14
C ARG A 85 35.48 -37.99 -3.35
N GLY A 86 35.17 -37.52 -4.55
CA GLY A 86 35.49 -38.16 -5.83
C GLY A 86 36.77 -37.59 -6.41
#